data_AF-A0A1C4YFU2-F1
#
_entry.id   AF-A0A1C4YFU2-F1
#
_cell.length_a   1.000
_cell.length_b   1.000
_cell.length_c   1.000
_cell.angle_alpha   90.00
_cell.angle_beta   90.00
_cell.angle_gamma   90.00
#
_symmetry.space_group_name_H-M   'P 1'
#
loop_
_entity.id
_entity.type
_entity.pdbx_description
1 polymer ?
#
loop_
_entity_poly.entity_id
_entity_poly.type
_entity_poly.pdbx_seq_one_letter_code
_entity_poly.pdbx_strand_id
1 'polypeptide(L)'
;MPDPVRALPALARVARRHGPAGVALVAWTVLAYRRVRRQLARGGLDAVCLPAPPPGGTDALVRRALRRADGNCLESALVLQRWYARGRVCRTVVIGVSAPGDDFHAHAWLDGDDDPHRHELAELLRRPAPAAWLP
;
A
#
# COMPACT_ATOMS: atom_id res chain seq x y z
N MET A 1 -20.28 -0.02 -1.23
CA MET A 1 -20.08 -1.42 -1.63
C MET A 1 -19.70 -1.43 -3.11
N PRO A 2 -18.67 -2.17 -3.55
CA PRO A 2 -18.39 -2.26 -4.98
C PRO A 2 -19.60 -2.88 -5.67
N ASP A 3 -20.06 -2.23 -6.73
CA ASP A 3 -21.17 -2.71 -7.56
C ASP A 3 -20.81 -4.11 -8.11
N PRO A 4 -21.55 -5.18 -7.74
CA PRO A 4 -21.20 -6.55 -8.10
C PRO A 4 -21.10 -6.75 -9.62
N VAL A 5 -21.84 -5.95 -10.40
CA VAL A 5 -21.85 -6.02 -11.87
C VAL A 5 -20.53 -5.54 -12.49
N ARG A 6 -19.82 -4.60 -11.83
CA ARG A 6 -18.51 -4.10 -12.31
C ARG A 6 -17.33 -4.95 -11.83
N ALA A 7 -17.49 -5.69 -10.74
CA ALA A 7 -16.42 -6.50 -10.15
C ALA A 7 -16.05 -7.72 -11.00
N LEU A 8 -17.05 -8.41 -11.55
CA LEU A 8 -16.88 -9.64 -12.36
C LEU A 8 -16.05 -9.43 -13.65
N PRO A 9 -16.32 -8.45 -14.52
CA PRO A 9 -15.52 -8.25 -15.73
C PRO A 9 -14.09 -7.78 -15.43
N ALA A 10 -13.89 -7.04 -14.33
CA ALA A 10 -12.56 -6.63 -13.89
C ALA A 10 -11.73 -7.84 -13.41
N LEU A 11 -12.33 -8.73 -12.61
CA LEU A 11 -11.71 -9.97 -12.16
C LEU A 11 -11.42 -10.91 -13.33
N ALA A 12 -12.34 -11.07 -14.28
CA ALA A 12 -12.13 -11.88 -15.48
C ALA A 12 -10.99 -11.35 -16.36
N ARG A 13 -10.83 -10.02 -16.46
CA ARG A 13 -9.71 -9.40 -17.18
C ARG A 13 -8.37 -9.63 -16.49
N VAL A 14 -8.34 -9.56 -15.16
CA VAL A 14 -7.14 -9.87 -14.37
C VAL A 14 -6.78 -11.35 -14.50
N ALA A 15 -7.76 -12.24 -14.37
CA ALA A 15 -7.58 -13.68 -14.52
C ALA A 15 -6.99 -14.05 -15.89
N ARG A 16 -7.52 -13.49 -16.97
CA ARG A 16 -7.00 -13.73 -18.34
C ARG A 16 -5.58 -13.22 -18.55
N ARG A 17 -5.19 -12.12 -17.90
CA ARG A 17 -3.88 -11.48 -18.14
C ARG A 17 -2.78 -11.94 -17.19
N HIS A 18 -3.14 -12.35 -15.98
CA HIS A 18 -2.19 -12.63 -14.89
C HIS A 18 -2.41 -13.98 -14.20
N GLY A 19 -3.40 -14.76 -14.67
CA GLY A 19 -3.72 -16.07 -14.10
C GLY A 19 -4.29 -15.99 -12.67
N PRO A 20 -4.41 -17.15 -11.98
CA PRO A 20 -4.96 -17.24 -10.64
C PRO A 20 -4.11 -16.51 -9.60
N ALA A 21 -2.77 -16.52 -9.75
CA ALA A 21 -1.86 -15.79 -8.87
C ALA A 21 -2.10 -14.28 -8.92
N GLY A 22 -2.36 -13.73 -10.11
CA GLY A 22 -2.71 -12.32 -10.26
C GLY A 22 -4.04 -11.95 -9.59
N VAL A 23 -5.05 -12.82 -9.68
CA VAL A 23 -6.33 -12.61 -8.99
C VAL A 23 -6.14 -12.64 -7.48
N ALA A 24 -5.39 -13.62 -6.97
CA ALA A 24 -5.07 -13.71 -5.55
C ALA A 24 -4.33 -12.46 -5.05
N LEU A 25 -3.37 -11.93 -5.82
CA LEU A 25 -2.64 -10.72 -5.45
C LEU A 25 -3.54 -9.48 -5.43
N VAL A 26 -4.44 -9.32 -6.40
CA VAL A 26 -5.41 -8.22 -6.41
C VAL A 26 -6.37 -8.33 -5.22
N ALA A 27 -6.89 -9.53 -4.94
CA ALA A 27 -7.77 -9.77 -3.80
C ALA A 27 -7.05 -9.46 -2.47
N TRP A 28 -5.83 -9.95 -2.30
CA TRP A 28 -4.99 -9.64 -1.14
C TRP A 28 -4.77 -8.14 -1.01
N THR A 29 -4.43 -7.44 -2.10
CA THR A 29 -4.16 -5.99 -2.07
C THR A 29 -5.38 -5.20 -1.57
N VAL A 30 -6.57 -5.52 -2.09
CA VAL A 30 -7.83 -4.87 -1.69
C VAL A 30 -8.17 -5.16 -0.23
N LEU A 31 -8.00 -6.41 0.22
CA LEU A 31 -8.25 -6.80 1.61
C LEU A 31 -7.24 -6.17 2.58
N ALA A 32 -5.96 -6.15 2.22
CA ALA A 32 -4.89 -5.53 2.98
C ALA A 32 -5.14 -4.03 3.13
N TYR A 33 -5.45 -3.33 2.04
CA TYR A 33 -5.85 -1.92 2.06
C TYR A 33 -7.03 -1.65 3.02
N ARG A 34 -8.12 -2.41 2.90
CA ARG A 34 -9.28 -2.28 3.81
C ARG A 34 -8.93 -2.58 5.27
N ARG A 35 -7.94 -3.43 5.51
CA ARG A 35 -7.43 -3.73 6.85
C ARG A 35 -6.57 -2.58 7.38
N VAL A 36 -5.67 -2.02 6.58
CA VAL A 36 -4.89 -0.82 6.93
C VAL A 36 -5.83 0.31 7.32
N ARG A 37 -6.79 0.67 6.45
CA ARG A 37 -7.75 1.76 6.73
C ARG A 37 -8.47 1.57 8.07
N ARG A 38 -8.95 0.35 8.34
CA ARG A 38 -9.63 0.02 9.60
C ARG A 38 -8.70 0.03 10.81
N GLN A 39 -7.44 -0.40 10.66
CA GLN A 39 -6.45 -0.41 11.74
C GLN A 39 -5.98 1.00 12.08
N LEU A 40 -5.68 1.82 11.07
CA LEU A 40 -5.34 3.23 11.25
C LEU A 40 -6.45 3.99 11.99
N ALA A 41 -7.70 3.81 11.57
CA ALA A 41 -8.84 4.48 12.20
C ALA A 41 -9.08 4.05 13.67
N ARG A 42 -8.58 2.88 14.09
CA ARG A 42 -8.84 2.33 15.44
C ARG A 42 -7.65 2.42 16.39
N GLY A 43 -6.43 2.42 15.87
CA GLY A 43 -5.22 2.32 16.70
C GLY A 43 -3.97 2.94 16.08
N GLY A 44 -4.13 3.78 15.06
CA GLY A 44 -3.01 4.49 14.45
C GLY A 44 -2.02 3.56 13.73
N LEU A 45 -0.80 4.06 13.54
CA LEU A 45 0.25 3.43 12.72
C LEU A 45 0.80 2.12 13.33
N ASP A 46 0.88 2.05 14.66
CA ASP A 46 1.47 0.89 15.35
C ASP A 46 0.52 -0.31 15.33
N ALA A 47 -0.80 -0.08 15.21
CA ALA A 47 -1.80 -1.14 15.08
C ALA A 47 -1.78 -1.84 13.70
N VAL A 48 -1.02 -1.33 12.73
CA VAL A 48 -1.01 -1.86 11.37
C VAL A 48 -0.25 -3.19 11.30
N CYS A 49 -1.01 -4.28 11.15
CA CYS A 49 -0.52 -5.64 11.00
C CYS A 49 -1.27 -6.36 9.87
N LEU A 50 -0.53 -6.76 8.84
CA LEU A 50 -1.07 -7.32 7.59
C LEU A 50 -0.58 -8.76 7.35
N PRO A 51 -1.46 -9.64 6.84
CA PRO A 51 -1.07 -11.00 6.46
C PRO A 51 -0.06 -10.98 5.30
N ALA A 52 0.70 -12.08 5.16
CA ALA A 52 1.62 -12.24 4.04
C ALA A 52 0.89 -12.16 2.68
N PRO A 53 1.47 -11.48 1.68
CA PRO A 53 0.94 -11.53 0.33
C PRO A 53 1.12 -12.91 -0.29
N PRO A 54 0.24 -13.30 -1.24
CA PRO A 54 0.39 -14.55 -1.96
C PRO A 54 1.68 -14.57 -2.78
N PRO A 55 2.19 -15.77 -3.13
CA PRO A 55 3.36 -15.88 -4.00
C PRO A 55 3.06 -15.40 -5.43
N GLY A 56 4.11 -14.90 -6.10
CA GLY A 56 4.05 -14.42 -7.49
C GLY A 56 3.42 -13.04 -7.66
N GLY A 57 3.32 -12.58 -8.91
CA GLY A 57 2.81 -11.26 -9.28
C GLY A 57 3.87 -10.15 -9.30
N THR A 58 3.44 -8.90 -9.52
CA THR A 58 4.33 -7.77 -9.76
C THR A 58 3.92 -6.53 -8.98
N ASP A 59 4.89 -5.67 -8.66
CA ASP A 59 4.68 -4.35 -8.03
C ASP A 59 3.64 -3.52 -8.80
N ALA A 60 3.71 -3.55 -10.14
CA ALA A 60 2.80 -2.83 -11.00
C ALA A 60 1.34 -3.26 -10.78
N LEU A 61 1.08 -4.54 -10.51
CA LEU A 61 -0.26 -5.04 -10.24
C LEU A 61 -0.77 -4.58 -8.88
N VAL A 62 0.09 -4.60 -7.85
CA VAL A 62 -0.25 -4.08 -6.50
C VAL A 62 -0.54 -2.59 -6.56
N ARG A 63 0.35 -1.79 -7.15
CA ARG A 63 0.16 -0.33 -7.31
C ARG A 63 -1.10 -0.02 -8.11
N ARG A 64 -1.40 -0.79 -9.16
CA ARG A 64 -2.64 -0.63 -9.94
C ARG A 64 -3.89 -0.98 -9.15
N ALA A 65 -3.85 -2.02 -8.32
CA ALA A 65 -4.97 -2.40 -7.47
C ALA A 65 -5.23 -1.35 -6.37
N LEU A 66 -4.17 -0.80 -5.76
CA LEU A 66 -4.27 0.32 -4.81
C LEU A 66 -4.90 1.56 -5.42
N ARG A 67 -4.45 1.97 -6.62
CA ARG A 67 -5.04 3.10 -7.36
C ARG A 67 -6.53 2.92 -7.66
N ARG A 68 -6.99 1.68 -7.86
CA ARG A 68 -8.42 1.40 -8.08
C ARG A 68 -9.24 1.31 -6.80
N ALA A 69 -8.57 1.14 -5.66
CA ALA A 69 -9.23 1.03 -4.37
C ALA A 69 -9.33 2.40 -3.67
N ASP A 70 -8.87 3.48 -4.30
CA ASP A 70 -8.79 4.83 -3.74
C ASP A 70 -8.00 4.87 -2.42
N GLY A 71 -6.86 4.16 -2.39
CA GLY A 71 -5.92 4.23 -1.27
C GLY A 71 -5.15 5.54 -1.28
N ASN A 72 -5.09 6.21 -0.13
CA ASN A 72 -4.25 7.40 0.01
C ASN A 72 -2.75 7.03 0.05
N CYS A 73 -1.88 8.04 0.09
CA CYS A 73 -0.43 7.84 0.10
C CYS A 73 0.03 6.94 1.27
N LEU A 74 -0.46 7.18 2.49
CA LEU A 74 -0.10 6.40 3.67
C LEU A 74 -0.58 4.94 3.59
N GLU A 75 -1.84 4.74 3.22
CA GLU A 75 -2.43 3.41 3.07
C GLU A 75 -1.70 2.60 2.00
N SER A 76 -1.38 3.25 0.87
CA SER A 76 -0.64 2.65 -0.22
C SER A 76 0.79 2.29 0.18
N ALA A 77 1.50 3.20 0.87
CA ALA A 77 2.85 2.96 1.36
C ALA A 77 2.89 1.78 2.35
N LEU A 78 1.93 1.67 3.25
CA LEU A 78 1.86 0.55 4.21
C LEU A 78 1.59 -0.81 3.54
N VAL A 79 0.70 -0.86 2.53
CA VAL A 79 0.47 -2.10 1.77
C VAL A 79 1.70 -2.46 0.94
N LEU A 80 2.35 -1.49 0.30
CA LEU A 80 3.58 -1.71 -0.46
C LEU A 80 4.74 -2.13 0.43
N GLN A 81 4.88 -1.56 1.63
CA GLN A 81 5.86 -1.99 2.62
C GLN A 81 5.70 -3.49 2.93
N ARG A 82 4.47 -3.95 3.17
CA ARG A 82 4.20 -5.37 3.42
C ARG A 82 4.51 -6.24 2.20
N TRP A 83 4.22 -5.73 1.00
CA TRP A 83 4.54 -6.39 -0.26
C TRP A 83 6.05 -6.58 -0.44
N TYR A 84 6.84 -5.52 -0.26
CA TYR A 84 8.30 -5.57 -0.37
C TYR A 84 8.96 -6.47 0.69
N ALA A 85 8.42 -6.47 1.92
CA ALA A 85 8.91 -7.34 2.99
C ALA A 85 8.85 -8.84 2.63
N ARG A 86 7.89 -9.27 1.77
CA ARG A 86 7.86 -10.66 1.26
C ARG A 86 9.14 -11.02 0.51
N GLY A 87 9.71 -10.08 -0.22
CA GLY A 87 10.96 -10.26 -0.97
C GLY A 87 12.22 -9.94 -0.15
N ARG A 88 12.12 -9.83 1.19
CA ARG A 88 13.19 -9.36 2.09
C ARG A 88 13.72 -7.98 1.73
N VAL A 89 12.91 -7.15 1.07
CA VAL A 89 13.25 -5.76 0.79
C VAL A 89 12.66 -4.92 1.93
N CYS A 90 13.53 -4.51 2.85
CA CYS A 90 13.17 -3.68 4.00
C CYS A 90 12.93 -2.25 3.56
N ARG A 91 11.69 -1.92 3.18
CA ARG A 91 11.30 -0.53 2.88
C ARG A 91 10.74 0.15 4.13
N THR A 92 11.21 1.35 4.43
CA THR A 92 10.73 2.24 5.50
C THR A 92 9.62 3.13 4.94
N VAL A 93 8.49 3.21 5.65
CA VAL A 93 7.48 4.23 5.36
C VAL A 93 7.97 5.54 5.97
N VAL A 94 8.10 6.58 5.15
CA VAL A 94 8.43 7.93 5.59
C VAL A 94 7.16 8.78 5.49
N ILE A 95 6.90 9.59 6.50
CA ILE A 95 5.83 10.59 6.52
C ILE A 95 6.47 11.95 6.63
N GLY A 96 6.14 12.83 5.70
CA GLY A 96 6.59 14.22 5.68
C GLY A 96 5.43 15.19 5.55
N VAL A 97 5.69 16.43 5.94
CA VAL A 97 4.74 17.55 5.79
C VAL A 97 5.43 18.75 5.17
N SER A 98 4.67 19.57 4.45
CA SER A 98 5.15 20.89 4.03
C SER A 98 5.27 21.84 5.21
N ALA A 99 5.91 22.98 4.97
CA ALA A 99 5.97 24.07 5.93
C ALA A 99 4.55 24.51 6.36
N PRO A 100 4.36 24.94 7.63
CA PRO A 100 3.09 25.47 8.09
C PRO A 100 2.62 26.65 7.22
N GLY A 101 1.35 26.63 6.80
CA GLY A 101 0.75 27.66 5.95
C GLY A 101 -0.52 27.18 5.26
N ASP A 102 -1.07 27.99 4.36
CA ASP A 102 -2.30 27.68 3.61
C ASP A 102 -2.15 26.44 2.70
N ASP A 103 -0.92 26.08 2.33
CA ASP A 103 -0.57 24.91 1.52
C ASP A 103 -0.03 23.73 2.35
N PHE A 104 -0.49 23.60 3.60
CA PHE A 104 -0.14 22.45 4.44
C PHE A 104 -0.61 21.15 3.77
N HIS A 105 0.34 20.27 3.47
CA HIS A 105 0.05 18.94 2.95
C HIS A 105 0.93 17.90 3.63
N ALA A 106 0.31 16.77 4.00
CA ALA A 106 0.98 15.59 4.52
C ALA A 106 1.09 14.54 3.42
N HIS A 107 2.25 13.93 3.31
CA HIS A 107 2.50 12.89 2.33
C HIS A 107 3.29 11.74 2.93
N ALA A 108 3.12 10.55 2.35
CA ALA A 108 3.79 9.35 2.80
C ALA A 108 4.31 8.54 1.60
N TRP A 109 5.58 8.14 1.68
CA TRP A 109 6.27 7.40 0.64
C TRP A 109 7.10 6.26 1.24
N LEU A 110 7.63 5.38 0.39
CA LEU A 110 8.63 4.40 0.81
C LEU A 110 10.03 4.94 0.56
N ASP A 111 10.97 4.66 1.46
CA ASP A 111 12.37 4.94 1.23
C ASP A 111 12.85 4.33 -0.10
N GLY A 112 13.54 5.13 -0.91
CA GLY A 112 13.98 4.73 -2.24
C GLY A 112 12.86 4.62 -3.29
N ASP A 113 11.63 5.06 -3.03
CA ASP A 113 10.72 5.48 -4.11
C ASP A 113 11.22 6.83 -4.68
N ASP A 114 11.09 7.01 -5.99
CA ASP A 114 11.38 8.29 -6.65
C ASP A 114 10.16 9.20 -6.52
N ASP A 115 10.02 9.81 -5.34
CA ASP A 115 8.91 10.71 -5.03
C ASP A 115 9.32 12.17 -5.28
N PRO A 116 8.70 12.87 -6.24
CA PRO A 116 9.10 14.22 -6.62
C PRO A 116 8.86 15.24 -5.50
N HIS A 117 7.90 14.98 -4.61
CA HIS A 117 7.54 15.91 -3.53
C HIS A 117 8.43 15.76 -2.31
N ARG A 118 9.26 14.71 -2.22
CA ARG A 118 10.07 14.44 -1.02
C ARG A 118 11.02 15.58 -0.62
N HIS A 119 11.50 16.35 -1.59
CA HIS A 119 12.48 17.42 -1.37
C HIS A 119 11.87 18.68 -0.74
N GLU A 120 10.54 18.82 -0.81
CA GLU A 120 9.79 19.96 -0.30
C GLU A 120 9.17 19.69 1.09
N LEU A 121 9.36 18.47 1.61
CA LEU A 121 8.74 17.99 2.83
C LEU A 121 9.77 17.87 3.96
N ALA A 122 9.39 18.33 5.14
CA ALA A 122 10.09 18.00 6.37
C ALA A 122 9.64 16.61 6.85
N GLU A 123 10.58 15.69 7.03
CA GLU A 123 10.28 14.35 7.58
C GLU A 123 9.83 14.45 9.04
N LEU A 124 8.66 13.90 9.35
CA LEU A 124 8.13 13.80 10.71
C LEU A 124 8.38 12.42 11.32
N LEU A 125 8.25 11.37 10.51
CA LEU A 125 8.28 10.00 10.99
C LEU A 125 8.91 9.08 9.96
N ARG A 126 9.69 8.13 10.46
CA ARG A 126 10.17 6.98 9.71
C ARG A 126 9.72 5.71 10.43
N ARG A 127 8.91 4.89 9.76
CA ARG A 127 8.38 3.63 10.27
C ARG A 127 9.00 2.45 9.51
N PRO A 128 9.98 1.74 10.11
CA PRO A 128 10.60 0.58 9.47
C PRO A 128 9.56 -0.54 9.25
N ALA A 129 9.87 -1.48 8.36
CA ALA A 129 9.05 -2.68 8.23
C ALA A 129 9.08 -3.45 9.56
N PRO A 130 7.93 -3.87 10.11
CA PRO A 130 7.89 -4.73 11.28
C PRO A 130 8.76 -5.98 11.10
N ALA A 131 9.58 -6.30 12.10
CA ALA A 131 10.46 -7.49 12.05
C ALA A 131 9.68 -8.78 11.77
N ALA A 132 8.45 -8.90 12.28
CA ALA A 132 7.56 -10.03 12.02
C ALA A 132 7.14 -10.18 10.55
N TRP A 133 7.39 -9.21 9.68
CA TRP A 133 7.13 -9.30 8.24
C TRP A 133 8.33 -9.81 7.44
N LEU A 134 9.49 -9.91 8.08
CA LEU A 134 10.76 -10.37 7.50
C LEU A 134 11.00 -11.82 7.94
N PRO A 135 10.91 -12.80 7.02
CA PRO A 135 11.13 -14.21 7.32
C PRO A 135 12.60 -14.62 7.30
#